data_AF-A0A8T4PHL6-F1
#
_entry.id   AF-A0A8T4PHL6-F1
#
_cell.length_a   1.000
_cell.length_b   1.000
_cell.length_c   1.000
_cell.angle_alpha   90.00
_cell.angle_beta   90.00
_cell.angle_gamma   90.00
#
_symmetry.space_group_name_H-M   'P 1'
#
loop_
_entity.id
_entity.type
_entity.pdbx_description
1 polymer ?
#
loop_
_entity_poly.entity_id
_entity_poly.type
_entity_poly.pdbx_seq_one_letter_code
_entity_poly.pdbx_strand_id
1 'polypeptide(L)'
;MANATRRSLEEELSQQADLIELADAWMEKTGGEIVPGMVIDREGFLERIVQLPIWRKIEGDIGTYVRLIGLKQIKKLGTRQNDKNAYLLQNALTVEYVLRHFLKDPDYCSDKHNPFGSPKKLSTVLESYSVSLNGEEGGFNSRKGDCTKIYKTIRRRKLTYDELLGVVGLSELWMEHEKSVGMPREIRKLAKKTIEHFLQDPDYSKGAPSGGYTFGSPKRLKLVLRDYSISLNNGEGGYKTRRGDCNKIQKLIERGRLTEQQLLDAIGLAKKWSYYENSTGISKDYRTVAYKTLVHFLMNPHYCGYIKDTRNPVGAPKKLLTVLRDYSTSFNRGKGRFKSKKGDCYMIHGAINEKKMTGEQLLTRIGLKQAWNDYQKSFAQNPFVFNPKKYKIAA
;
A
#
# COMPACT_ATOMS: atom_id res chain seq x y z
N MET A 1 -39.19 8.43 -14.11
CA MET A 1 -39.24 7.01 -14.48
C MET A 1 -39.57 6.92 -15.96
N ALA A 2 -38.58 6.69 -16.80
CA ALA A 2 -38.68 6.22 -18.18
C ALA A 2 -37.23 6.03 -18.69
N ASN A 3 -37.01 5.04 -19.55
CA ASN A 3 -35.75 4.66 -20.24
C ASN A 3 -34.90 3.52 -19.61
N ALA A 4 -35.48 2.33 -19.43
CA ALA A 4 -34.68 1.11 -19.22
C ALA A 4 -35.19 -0.17 -19.94
N THR A 5 -36.18 -0.09 -20.83
CA THR A 5 -36.86 -1.29 -21.39
C THR A 5 -36.82 -1.37 -22.92
N ARG A 6 -35.89 -0.66 -23.57
CA ARG A 6 -35.75 -0.63 -25.04
C ARG A 6 -34.29 -0.79 -25.50
N ARG A 7 -33.48 -1.49 -24.70
CA ARG A 7 -32.21 -2.11 -25.11
C ARG A 7 -32.42 -3.62 -25.09
N SER A 8 -32.95 -4.27 -26.12
CA SER A 8 -33.88 -3.94 -27.20
C SER A 8 -34.24 -5.34 -27.70
N LEU A 9 -35.48 -5.61 -28.10
CA LEU A 9 -35.93 -6.90 -28.64
C LEU A 9 -34.95 -7.50 -29.69
N GLU A 10 -34.16 -6.65 -30.35
CA GLU A 10 -33.08 -6.98 -31.28
C GLU A 10 -31.92 -7.79 -30.66
N GLU A 11 -31.52 -7.54 -29.41
CA GLU A 11 -30.48 -8.35 -28.73
C GLU A 11 -31.03 -9.76 -28.43
N GLU A 12 -32.31 -9.83 -28.06
CA GLU A 12 -33.02 -11.08 -27.78
C GLU A 12 -33.27 -11.89 -29.07
N LEU A 13 -33.60 -11.21 -30.17
CA LEU A 13 -33.75 -11.80 -31.51
C LEU A 13 -32.40 -12.20 -32.13
N SER A 14 -31.32 -11.42 -31.91
CA SER A 14 -29.96 -11.80 -32.31
C SER A 14 -29.50 -13.06 -31.57
N GLN A 15 -29.80 -13.17 -30.28
CA GLN A 15 -29.49 -14.36 -29.49
C GLN A 15 -30.32 -15.59 -29.90
N GLN A 16 -31.57 -15.39 -30.34
CA GLN A 16 -32.39 -16.47 -30.92
C GLN A 16 -31.91 -16.89 -32.32
N ALA A 17 -31.42 -15.94 -33.12
CA ALA A 17 -30.79 -16.22 -34.42
C ALA A 17 -29.49 -17.01 -34.26
N ASP A 18 -28.64 -16.67 -33.29
CA ASP A 18 -27.42 -17.41 -32.96
C ASP A 18 -27.71 -18.87 -32.52
N LEU A 19 -28.85 -19.09 -31.84
CA LEU A 19 -29.33 -20.41 -31.44
C LEU A 19 -29.86 -21.24 -32.63
N ILE A 20 -30.47 -20.58 -33.62
CA ILE A 20 -30.93 -21.21 -34.86
C ILE A 20 -29.73 -21.54 -35.76
N GLU A 21 -28.77 -20.65 -35.93
CA GLU A 21 -27.52 -20.93 -36.65
C GLU A 21 -26.73 -22.07 -36.01
N LEU A 22 -26.74 -22.18 -34.68
CA LEU A 22 -26.13 -23.30 -33.96
C LEU A 22 -26.86 -24.64 -34.19
N ALA A 23 -28.19 -24.60 -34.29
CA ALA A 23 -29.00 -25.77 -34.60
C ALA A 23 -28.84 -26.18 -36.08
N ASP A 24 -28.75 -25.22 -36.99
CA ASP A 24 -28.55 -25.43 -38.43
C ASP A 24 -27.13 -25.93 -38.73
N ALA A 25 -26.09 -25.36 -38.11
CA ALA A 25 -24.72 -25.86 -38.22
C ALA A 25 -24.54 -27.26 -37.61
N TRP A 26 -25.37 -27.62 -36.62
CA TRP A 26 -25.44 -28.98 -36.09
C TRP A 26 -26.17 -29.93 -37.05
N MET A 27 -27.28 -29.49 -37.65
CA MET A 27 -28.04 -30.21 -38.67
C MET A 27 -27.21 -30.47 -39.93
N GLU A 28 -26.47 -29.47 -40.43
CA GLU A 28 -25.55 -29.61 -41.59
C GLU A 28 -24.42 -30.60 -41.33
N LYS A 29 -23.89 -30.60 -40.11
CA LYS A 29 -22.73 -31.42 -39.73
C LYS A 29 -23.10 -32.86 -39.37
N THR A 30 -24.35 -33.09 -38.98
CA THR A 30 -24.87 -34.42 -38.62
C THR A 30 -25.83 -35.01 -39.68
N GLY A 31 -26.17 -34.25 -40.73
CA GLY A 31 -27.09 -34.66 -41.78
C GLY A 31 -28.56 -34.73 -41.34
N GLY A 32 -28.90 -34.19 -40.17
CA GLY A 32 -30.26 -34.18 -39.62
C GLY A 32 -30.85 -35.55 -39.28
N GLU A 33 -30.08 -36.64 -39.34
CA GLU A 33 -30.58 -37.98 -39.02
C GLU A 33 -30.36 -38.34 -37.55
N ILE A 34 -31.48 -38.43 -36.81
CA ILE A 34 -31.51 -39.13 -35.52
C ILE A 34 -31.51 -40.63 -35.83
N VAL A 35 -30.33 -41.25 -35.89
CA VAL A 35 -30.19 -42.70 -36.09
C VAL A 35 -30.48 -43.43 -34.77
N PRO A 36 -31.26 -44.52 -34.78
CA PRO A 36 -31.47 -45.36 -33.59
C PRO A 36 -30.13 -45.86 -33.03
N GLY A 37 -29.76 -45.39 -31.82
CA GLY A 37 -28.51 -45.72 -31.14
C GLY A 37 -27.68 -44.55 -30.60
N MET A 38 -28.03 -43.29 -30.90
CA MET A 38 -27.31 -42.11 -30.36
C MET A 38 -27.89 -41.61 -29.01
N VAL A 39 -27.23 -42.03 -27.93
CA VAL A 39 -27.29 -41.56 -26.52
C VAL A 39 -28.66 -41.65 -25.82
N ILE A 40 -28.76 -42.65 -24.94
CA ILE A 40 -29.96 -43.06 -24.20
C ILE A 40 -29.96 -42.57 -22.74
N ASP A 41 -28.92 -41.86 -22.28
CA ASP A 41 -28.93 -41.27 -20.94
C ASP A 41 -28.28 -39.88 -20.81
N ARG A 42 -28.61 -39.26 -19.67
CA ARG A 42 -28.26 -37.90 -19.30
C ARG A 42 -26.76 -37.67 -19.10
N GLU A 43 -25.98 -38.72 -18.84
CA GLU A 43 -24.54 -38.63 -18.58
C GLU A 43 -23.78 -38.44 -19.91
N GLY A 44 -24.16 -39.19 -20.94
CA GLY A 44 -23.60 -39.00 -22.29
C GLY A 44 -23.97 -37.65 -22.93
N PHE A 45 -25.11 -37.06 -22.54
CA PHE A 45 -25.50 -35.70 -22.96
C PHE A 45 -24.64 -34.62 -22.29
N LEU A 46 -24.35 -34.76 -20.99
CA LEU A 46 -23.54 -33.80 -20.24
C LEU A 46 -22.06 -33.84 -20.64
N GLU A 47 -21.48 -35.02 -20.90
CA GLU A 47 -20.12 -35.13 -21.42
C GLU A 47 -19.96 -34.44 -22.79
N ARG A 48 -20.95 -34.59 -23.67
CA ARG A 48 -20.96 -33.90 -24.96
C ARG A 48 -21.07 -32.40 -24.82
N ILE A 49 -21.89 -31.88 -23.91
CA ILE A 49 -21.99 -30.43 -23.64
C ILE A 49 -20.65 -29.83 -23.18
N VAL A 50 -19.91 -30.52 -22.33
CA VAL A 50 -18.59 -30.06 -21.82
C VAL A 50 -17.54 -30.06 -22.93
N GLN A 51 -17.68 -30.91 -23.94
CA GLN A 51 -16.80 -30.94 -25.11
C GLN A 51 -17.20 -29.93 -26.21
N LEU A 52 -18.35 -29.26 -26.10
CA LEU A 52 -18.75 -28.24 -27.07
C LEU A 52 -17.86 -26.99 -26.96
N PRO A 53 -17.37 -26.43 -28.07
CA PRO A 53 -16.60 -25.18 -28.09
C PRO A 53 -17.32 -23.99 -27.43
N ILE A 54 -18.66 -24.08 -27.34
CA ILE A 54 -19.56 -23.12 -26.71
C ILE A 54 -19.35 -23.01 -25.20
N TRP A 55 -18.92 -24.09 -24.52
CA TRP A 55 -18.66 -24.10 -23.07
C TRP A 55 -17.67 -23.00 -22.64
N ARG A 56 -16.60 -22.80 -23.41
CA ARG A 56 -15.63 -21.70 -23.21
C ARG A 56 -16.19 -20.31 -23.52
N LYS A 57 -17.28 -20.21 -24.29
CA LYS A 57 -17.92 -18.95 -24.65
C LYS A 57 -18.99 -18.52 -23.64
N ILE A 58 -19.66 -19.49 -22.99
CA ILE A 58 -20.73 -19.24 -22.01
C ILE A 58 -20.24 -19.26 -20.55
N GLU A 59 -18.95 -19.55 -20.30
CA GLU A 59 -18.34 -19.57 -18.95
C GLU A 59 -18.51 -18.24 -18.20
N GLY A 60 -18.54 -17.11 -18.93
CA GLY A 60 -18.78 -15.78 -18.39
C GLY A 60 -20.24 -15.49 -18.02
N ASP A 61 -21.22 -16.24 -18.55
CA ASP A 61 -22.67 -16.01 -18.42
C ASP A 61 -23.43 -17.16 -17.74
N ILE A 62 -22.70 -18.05 -17.04
CA ILE A 62 -23.26 -19.23 -16.34
C ILE A 62 -24.41 -18.85 -15.40
N GLY A 63 -24.41 -17.66 -14.79
CA GLY A 63 -25.50 -17.21 -13.90
C GLY A 63 -26.87 -17.15 -14.58
N THR A 64 -26.89 -16.88 -15.89
CA THR A 64 -28.11 -16.81 -16.72
C THR A 64 -28.55 -18.21 -17.16
N TYR A 65 -27.60 -19.09 -17.53
CA TYR A 65 -27.88 -20.49 -17.89
C TYR A 65 -28.34 -21.35 -16.70
N VAL A 66 -27.77 -21.14 -15.51
CA VAL A 66 -28.20 -21.84 -14.27
C VAL A 66 -29.64 -21.48 -13.88
N ARG A 67 -30.13 -20.29 -14.26
CA ARG A 67 -31.54 -19.90 -14.09
C ARG A 67 -32.49 -20.70 -14.99
N LEU A 68 -32.06 -21.06 -16.20
CA LEU A 68 -32.83 -21.84 -17.17
C LEU A 68 -32.84 -23.35 -16.85
N ILE A 69 -31.75 -23.90 -16.29
CA ILE A 69 -31.72 -25.26 -15.76
C ILE A 69 -32.37 -25.27 -14.37
N GLY A 70 -33.70 -25.13 -14.34
CA GLY A 70 -34.47 -25.00 -13.11
C GLY A 70 -34.18 -26.09 -12.08
N LEU A 71 -33.83 -25.67 -10.86
CA LEU A 71 -33.65 -26.44 -9.61
C LEU A 71 -34.62 -27.62 -9.39
N LYS A 72 -35.85 -27.53 -9.91
CA LYS A 72 -36.89 -28.54 -9.77
C LYS A 72 -36.67 -29.78 -10.66
N GLN A 73 -35.98 -29.65 -11.79
CA GLN A 73 -35.77 -30.77 -12.71
C GLN A 73 -34.57 -31.63 -12.30
N ILE A 74 -33.49 -31.04 -11.76
CA ILE A 74 -32.32 -31.82 -11.32
C ILE A 74 -32.64 -32.67 -10.07
N LYS A 75 -33.41 -32.13 -9.12
CA LYS A 75 -33.86 -32.85 -7.90
C LYS A 75 -34.74 -34.06 -8.20
N LYS A 76 -35.47 -34.08 -9.33
CA LYS A 76 -36.36 -35.19 -9.71
C LYS A 76 -35.61 -36.47 -10.12
N LEU A 77 -34.28 -36.40 -10.32
CA LEU A 77 -33.46 -37.50 -10.84
C LEU A 77 -32.61 -38.21 -9.77
N GLY A 78 -32.91 -37.97 -8.48
CA GLY A 78 -32.85 -39.00 -7.44
C GLY A 78 -31.52 -39.70 -7.13
N THR A 79 -30.35 -39.10 -7.35
CA THR A 79 -29.08 -39.66 -6.86
C THR A 79 -28.28 -38.62 -6.07
N ARG A 80 -27.54 -39.08 -5.04
CA ARG A 80 -26.66 -38.24 -4.20
C ARG A 80 -25.59 -37.52 -5.04
N GLN A 81 -25.20 -38.10 -6.18
CA GLN A 81 -24.25 -37.53 -7.13
C GLN A 81 -24.86 -36.38 -7.95
N ASN A 82 -26.11 -36.51 -8.39
CA ASN A 82 -26.82 -35.45 -9.11
C ASN A 82 -27.02 -34.19 -8.25
N ASP A 83 -27.34 -34.36 -6.96
CA ASP A 83 -27.45 -33.25 -6.01
C ASP A 83 -26.11 -32.54 -5.79
N LYS A 84 -25.01 -33.30 -5.78
CA LYS A 84 -23.65 -32.78 -5.65
C LYS A 84 -23.23 -31.96 -6.87
N ASN A 85 -23.47 -32.47 -8.08
CA ASN A 85 -23.14 -31.79 -9.33
C ASN A 85 -23.95 -30.49 -9.50
N ALA A 86 -25.25 -30.52 -9.18
CA ALA A 86 -26.08 -29.31 -9.18
C ALA A 86 -25.58 -28.26 -8.20
N TYR A 87 -25.19 -28.68 -7.00
CA TYR A 87 -24.68 -27.78 -5.97
C TYR A 87 -23.33 -27.17 -6.35
N LEU A 88 -22.45 -27.94 -6.99
CA LEU A 88 -21.18 -27.46 -7.53
C LEU A 88 -21.41 -26.42 -8.64
N LEU A 89 -22.25 -26.72 -9.63
CA LEU A 89 -22.58 -25.78 -10.72
C LEU A 89 -23.15 -24.45 -10.20
N GLN A 90 -23.95 -24.48 -9.14
CA GLN A 90 -24.54 -23.27 -8.56
C GLN A 90 -23.56 -22.36 -7.83
N ASN A 91 -22.43 -22.89 -7.37
CA ASN A 91 -21.52 -22.17 -6.49
C ASN A 91 -20.08 -22.11 -7.02
N ALA A 92 -19.76 -22.82 -8.11
CA ALA A 92 -18.42 -22.90 -8.68
C ALA A 92 -17.88 -21.52 -9.05
N LEU A 93 -18.68 -20.69 -9.74
CA LEU A 93 -18.29 -19.32 -10.08
C LEU A 93 -17.96 -18.46 -8.85
N THR A 94 -18.80 -18.52 -7.82
CA THR A 94 -18.55 -17.77 -6.58
C THR A 94 -17.26 -18.23 -5.92
N VAL A 95 -17.03 -19.55 -5.86
CA VAL A 95 -15.80 -20.11 -5.29
C VAL A 95 -14.58 -19.70 -6.11
N GLU A 96 -14.64 -19.84 -7.42
CA GLU A 96 -13.55 -19.46 -8.31
C GLU A 96 -13.21 -17.97 -8.14
N TYR A 97 -14.21 -17.10 -8.20
CA TYR A 97 -14.04 -15.66 -8.02
C TYR A 97 -13.37 -15.32 -6.68
N VAL A 98 -13.90 -15.88 -5.58
CA VAL A 98 -13.38 -15.63 -4.23
C VAL A 98 -11.95 -16.17 -4.06
N LEU A 99 -11.65 -17.36 -4.58
CA LEU A 99 -10.31 -17.96 -4.48
C LEU A 99 -9.30 -17.23 -5.37
N ARG A 100 -9.64 -16.87 -6.61
CA ARG A 100 -8.78 -16.05 -7.47
C ARG A 100 -8.51 -14.68 -6.85
N HIS A 101 -9.54 -14.06 -6.28
CA HIS A 101 -9.38 -12.79 -5.58
C HIS A 101 -8.42 -12.92 -4.38
N PHE A 102 -8.59 -13.96 -3.56
CA PHE A 102 -7.67 -14.25 -2.45
C PHE A 102 -6.23 -14.48 -2.93
N LEU A 103 -6.05 -15.32 -3.96
CA LEU A 103 -4.73 -15.69 -4.49
C LEU A 103 -3.98 -14.53 -5.17
N LYS A 104 -4.67 -13.45 -5.56
CA LYS A 104 -4.04 -12.23 -6.09
C LYS A 104 -3.20 -11.48 -5.05
N ASP A 105 -3.62 -11.47 -3.79
CA ASP A 105 -2.89 -10.89 -2.67
C ASP A 105 -3.08 -11.76 -1.41
N PRO A 106 -2.45 -12.95 -1.36
CA PRO A 106 -2.75 -13.94 -0.33
C PRO A 106 -2.42 -13.41 1.07
N ASP A 107 -3.24 -13.83 2.04
CA ASP A 107 -3.01 -13.55 3.46
C ASP A 107 -2.38 -14.78 4.16
N TYR A 108 -1.60 -14.51 5.20
CA TYR A 108 -0.76 -15.50 5.88
C TYR A 108 -0.99 -15.46 7.40
N CYS A 109 -0.58 -16.51 8.09
CA CYS A 109 -0.82 -16.66 9.52
C CYS A 109 0.06 -15.72 10.36
N SER A 110 -0.59 -15.00 11.30
CA SER A 110 0.05 -14.09 12.27
C SER A 110 0.26 -14.71 13.67
N ASP A 111 -0.35 -15.87 13.93
CA ASP A 111 -0.70 -16.32 15.29
C ASP A 111 0.25 -17.36 15.90
N LYS A 112 -0.04 -17.74 17.16
CA LYS A 112 0.71 -18.70 17.98
C LYS A 112 0.43 -20.17 17.62
N HIS A 113 -0.72 -20.44 16.98
CA HIS A 113 -1.20 -21.81 16.69
C HIS A 113 -0.77 -22.35 15.33
N ASN A 114 -0.41 -21.47 14.40
CA ASN A 114 0.18 -21.83 13.11
C ASN A 114 1.54 -21.11 12.98
N PRO A 115 2.52 -21.68 12.27
CA PRO A 115 3.79 -20.99 12.03
C PRO A 115 3.56 -19.60 11.42
N PHE A 116 4.35 -18.61 11.85
CA PHE A 116 4.29 -17.27 11.29
C PHE A 116 4.59 -17.33 9.79
N GLY A 117 3.75 -16.69 8.99
CA GLY A 117 3.91 -16.66 7.54
C GLY A 117 3.48 -17.94 6.81
N SER A 118 2.91 -18.92 7.50
CA SER A 118 2.31 -20.08 6.85
C SER A 118 1.01 -19.68 6.11
N PRO A 119 0.67 -20.36 5.00
CA PRO A 119 -0.51 -20.03 4.21
C PRO A 119 -1.79 -20.28 5.01
N LYS A 120 -2.85 -19.53 4.68
CA LYS A 120 -4.18 -19.74 5.27
C LYS A 120 -4.80 -20.97 4.60
N LYS A 121 -5.30 -21.90 5.42
CA LYS A 121 -5.94 -23.13 4.92
C LYS A 121 -7.19 -22.81 4.09
N LEU A 122 -7.48 -23.64 3.08
CA LEU A 122 -8.66 -23.49 2.21
C LEU A 122 -9.96 -23.43 3.02
N SER A 123 -10.05 -24.25 4.07
CA SER A 123 -11.16 -24.24 5.01
C SER A 123 -11.42 -22.86 5.62
N THR A 124 -10.36 -22.12 5.96
CA THR A 124 -10.45 -20.79 6.57
C THR A 124 -10.92 -19.76 5.55
N VAL A 125 -10.39 -19.84 4.33
CA VAL A 125 -10.76 -18.95 3.23
C VAL A 125 -12.23 -19.17 2.87
N LEU A 126 -12.67 -20.41 2.65
CA LEU A 126 -14.07 -20.70 2.34
C LEU A 126 -15.01 -20.34 3.50
N GLU A 127 -14.61 -20.55 4.76
CA GLU A 127 -15.46 -20.25 5.90
C GLU A 127 -15.63 -18.74 6.14
N SER A 128 -14.56 -17.96 5.97
CA SER A 128 -14.49 -16.61 6.55
C SER A 128 -14.02 -15.51 5.61
N TYR A 129 -13.49 -15.79 4.42
CA TYR A 129 -13.04 -14.76 3.50
C TYR A 129 -14.20 -14.18 2.67
N SER A 130 -14.27 -12.85 2.58
CA SER A 130 -15.24 -12.14 1.73
C SER A 130 -14.53 -11.05 0.92
N VAL A 131 -14.90 -10.94 -0.35
CA VAL A 131 -14.30 -10.01 -1.32
C VAL A 131 -14.76 -8.58 -1.04
N SER A 132 -16.02 -8.38 -0.64
CA SER A 132 -16.62 -7.06 -0.43
C SER A 132 -16.06 -6.26 0.75
N LEU A 133 -15.23 -6.88 1.59
CA LEU A 133 -14.67 -6.22 2.78
C LEU A 133 -13.54 -5.25 2.44
N ASN A 134 -13.35 -4.25 3.29
CA ASN A 134 -12.25 -3.26 3.20
C ASN A 134 -12.22 -2.49 1.87
N GLY A 135 -13.37 -2.15 1.30
CA GLY A 135 -13.44 -1.47 0.01
C GLY A 135 -13.00 -2.37 -1.15
N GLU A 136 -13.55 -3.59 -1.20
CA GLU A 136 -13.26 -4.61 -2.22
C GLU A 136 -11.83 -5.19 -2.22
N GLU A 137 -10.99 -4.83 -1.25
CA GLU A 137 -9.67 -5.47 -1.06
C GLU A 137 -9.77 -6.88 -0.45
N GLY A 138 -10.95 -7.25 0.02
CA GLY A 138 -11.25 -8.49 0.72
C GLY A 138 -10.71 -8.55 2.15
N GLY A 139 -11.21 -9.52 2.91
CA GLY A 139 -10.82 -9.72 4.30
C GLY A 139 -11.49 -10.93 4.95
N PHE A 140 -11.12 -11.19 6.20
CA PHE A 140 -11.70 -12.29 6.98
C PHE A 140 -12.74 -11.76 7.96
N ASN A 141 -13.97 -12.29 7.87
CA ASN A 141 -15.04 -12.10 8.83
C ASN A 141 -15.51 -13.49 9.31
N SER A 142 -15.32 -13.74 10.61
CA SER A 142 -15.52 -15.07 11.21
C SER A 142 -16.87 -15.68 10.84
N ARG A 143 -16.84 -16.82 10.14
CA ARG A 143 -18.01 -17.61 9.70
C ARG A 143 -19.00 -16.85 8.80
N LYS A 144 -18.56 -15.76 8.17
CA LYS A 144 -19.36 -14.91 7.28
C LYS A 144 -18.65 -14.64 5.96
N GLY A 145 -17.82 -15.58 5.51
CA GLY A 145 -17.22 -15.54 4.18
C GLY A 145 -18.25 -15.78 3.06
N ASP A 146 -17.91 -15.36 1.85
CA ASP A 146 -18.80 -15.48 0.68
C ASP A 146 -19.06 -16.96 0.35
N CYS A 147 -18.10 -17.83 0.67
CA CYS A 147 -18.16 -19.28 0.43
C CYS A 147 -18.57 -20.10 1.67
N THR A 148 -19.09 -19.50 2.75
CA THR A 148 -19.37 -20.25 4.00
C THR A 148 -20.36 -21.41 3.78
N LYS A 149 -21.30 -21.28 2.84
CA LYS A 149 -22.24 -22.37 2.49
C LYS A 149 -21.50 -23.59 1.92
N ILE A 150 -20.51 -23.37 1.05
CA ILE A 150 -19.66 -24.42 0.48
C ILE A 150 -18.85 -25.10 1.58
N TYR A 151 -18.22 -24.32 2.44
CA TYR A 151 -17.51 -24.84 3.61
C TYR A 151 -18.39 -25.75 4.49
N LYS A 152 -19.63 -25.33 4.79
CA LYS A 152 -20.58 -26.14 5.56
C LYS A 152 -20.94 -27.45 4.86
N THR A 153 -21.00 -27.47 3.53
CA THR A 153 -21.30 -28.67 2.73
C THR A 153 -20.12 -29.65 2.73
N ILE A 154 -18.89 -29.14 2.60
CA ILE A 154 -17.66 -29.94 2.74
C ILE A 154 -17.57 -30.54 4.15
N ARG A 155 -17.83 -29.73 5.19
CA ARG A 155 -17.82 -30.20 6.59
C ARG A 155 -18.83 -31.33 6.86
N ARG A 156 -19.95 -31.35 6.11
CA ARG A 156 -20.96 -32.42 6.14
C ARG A 156 -20.59 -33.65 5.31
N ARG A 157 -19.35 -33.72 4.79
CA ARG A 157 -18.81 -34.82 3.95
C ARG A 157 -19.64 -35.09 2.69
N LYS A 158 -20.16 -34.02 2.08
CA LYS A 158 -20.91 -34.10 0.80
C LYS A 158 -20.06 -33.73 -0.42
N LEU A 159 -18.89 -33.13 -0.19
CA LEU A 159 -17.94 -32.65 -1.18
C LEU A 159 -16.55 -32.63 -0.52
N THR A 160 -15.49 -32.95 -1.25
CA THR A 160 -14.11 -32.77 -0.77
C THR A 160 -13.49 -31.47 -1.29
N TYR A 161 -12.37 -31.05 -0.71
CA TYR A 161 -11.65 -29.87 -1.20
C TYR A 161 -11.05 -30.11 -2.60
N ASP A 162 -10.49 -31.29 -2.87
CA ASP A 162 -9.88 -31.61 -4.16
C ASP A 162 -10.92 -31.63 -5.29
N GLU A 163 -12.10 -32.19 -5.02
CA GLU A 163 -13.22 -32.17 -5.96
C GLU A 163 -13.66 -30.73 -6.26
N LEU A 164 -13.72 -29.87 -5.24
CA LEU A 164 -14.06 -28.46 -5.44
C LEU A 164 -13.00 -27.75 -6.28
N LEU A 165 -11.72 -27.90 -5.93
CA LEU A 165 -10.59 -27.27 -6.62
C LEU A 165 -10.47 -27.73 -8.07
N GLY A 166 -10.72 -29.02 -8.34
CA GLY A 166 -10.74 -29.58 -9.69
C GLY A 166 -11.84 -28.99 -10.56
N VAL A 167 -13.05 -28.82 -9.99
CA VAL A 167 -14.18 -28.23 -10.71
C VAL A 167 -13.99 -26.75 -11.04
N VAL A 168 -13.37 -25.98 -10.15
CA VAL A 168 -13.08 -24.55 -10.40
C VAL A 168 -11.77 -24.32 -11.15
N GLY A 169 -11.02 -25.37 -11.48
CA GLY A 169 -9.75 -25.26 -12.20
C GLY A 169 -8.64 -24.53 -11.43
N LEU A 170 -8.62 -24.61 -10.09
CA LEU A 170 -7.64 -23.91 -9.24
C LEU A 170 -6.71 -24.83 -8.44
N SER A 171 -6.74 -26.14 -8.69
CA SER A 171 -5.93 -27.12 -7.94
C SER A 171 -4.44 -26.78 -7.91
N GLU A 172 -3.83 -26.46 -9.06
CA GLU A 172 -2.40 -26.16 -9.16
C GLU A 172 -2.02 -24.88 -8.40
N LEU A 173 -2.75 -23.78 -8.65
CA LEU A 173 -2.55 -22.50 -7.97
C LEU A 173 -2.71 -22.63 -6.45
N TRP A 174 -3.68 -23.44 -6.00
CA TRP A 174 -3.89 -23.67 -4.58
C TRP A 174 -2.74 -24.48 -3.97
N MET A 175 -2.30 -25.55 -4.63
CA MET A 175 -1.14 -26.35 -4.19
C MET A 175 0.14 -25.51 -4.10
N GLU A 176 0.34 -24.58 -5.02
CA GLU A 176 1.45 -23.62 -4.96
C GLU A 176 1.32 -22.70 -3.73
N HIS A 177 0.12 -22.16 -3.49
CA HIS A 177 -0.14 -21.34 -2.30
C HIS A 177 0.13 -22.10 -0.99
N GLU A 178 -0.28 -23.36 -0.88
CA GLU A 178 -0.08 -24.18 0.33
C GLU A 178 1.40 -24.45 0.64
N LYS A 179 2.27 -24.39 -0.36
CA LYS A 179 3.72 -24.51 -0.20
C LYS A 179 4.40 -23.15 0.01
N SER A 180 3.70 -22.05 -0.23
CA SER A 180 4.25 -20.71 -0.13
C SER A 180 4.47 -20.28 1.32
N VAL A 181 5.44 -19.40 1.52
CA VAL A 181 5.64 -18.66 2.78
C VAL A 181 5.52 -17.19 2.47
N GLY A 182 4.74 -16.47 3.26
CA GLY A 182 4.52 -15.05 3.02
C GLY A 182 4.31 -14.25 4.29
N MET A 183 3.93 -13.00 4.14
CA MET A 183 3.76 -12.08 5.26
C MET A 183 2.29 -11.81 5.52
N PRO A 184 1.79 -11.82 6.77
CA PRO A 184 0.39 -11.46 7.04
C PRO A 184 0.02 -10.08 6.48
N ARG A 185 -1.14 -9.97 5.86
CA ARG A 185 -1.61 -8.77 5.14
C ARG A 185 -1.62 -7.53 6.03
N GLU A 186 -2.09 -7.67 7.27
CA GLU A 186 -2.09 -6.56 8.25
C GLU A 186 -0.68 -6.04 8.55
N ILE A 187 0.31 -6.94 8.59
CA ILE A 187 1.71 -6.58 8.81
C ILE A 187 2.25 -5.86 7.57
N ARG A 188 1.99 -6.39 6.36
CA ARG A 188 2.38 -5.75 5.09
C ARG A 188 1.84 -4.32 5.00
N LYS A 189 0.53 -4.14 5.23
CA LYS A 189 -0.13 -2.84 5.14
C LYS A 189 0.43 -1.82 6.14
N LEU A 190 0.59 -2.22 7.40
CA LEU A 190 1.12 -1.35 8.44
C LEU A 190 2.57 -0.94 8.16
N ALA A 191 3.41 -1.90 7.79
CA ALA A 191 4.81 -1.63 7.45
C ALA A 191 4.94 -0.73 6.23
N LYS A 192 4.21 -1.04 5.14
CA LYS A 192 4.21 -0.25 3.92
C LYS A 192 3.85 1.21 4.21
N LYS A 193 2.71 1.44 4.88
CA LYS A 193 2.25 2.79 5.25
C LYS A 193 3.32 3.56 6.06
N THR A 194 3.91 2.91 7.06
CA THR A 194 4.88 3.54 7.96
C THR A 194 6.20 3.86 7.28
N ILE A 195 6.74 2.90 6.52
CA ILE A 195 8.03 3.07 5.84
C ILE A 195 7.90 4.02 4.65
N GLU A 196 6.80 3.98 3.88
CA GLU A 196 6.55 4.96 2.82
C GLU A 196 6.48 6.38 3.37
N HIS A 197 5.73 6.58 4.45
CA HIS A 197 5.65 7.89 5.12
C HIS A 197 7.02 8.37 5.59
N PHE A 198 7.83 7.48 6.19
CA PHE A 198 9.21 7.81 6.57
C PHE A 198 10.07 8.20 5.36
N LEU A 199 10.00 7.46 4.26
CA LEU A 199 10.82 7.68 3.07
C LEU A 199 10.42 8.93 2.27
N GLN A 200 9.23 9.50 2.48
CA GLN A 200 8.83 10.79 1.88
C GLN A 200 9.67 11.95 2.42
N ASP A 201 9.97 11.92 3.72
CA ASP A 201 10.75 12.96 4.39
C ASP A 201 11.75 12.33 5.38
N PRO A 202 12.80 11.65 4.87
CA PRO A 202 13.66 10.80 5.69
C PRO A 202 14.44 11.60 6.73
N ASP A 203 14.64 10.97 7.89
CA ASP A 203 15.43 11.51 8.99
C ASP A 203 16.81 10.83 9.07
N TYR A 204 17.81 11.60 9.45
CA TYR A 204 19.22 11.22 9.46
C TYR A 204 19.82 11.43 10.85
N SER A 205 20.96 10.77 11.11
CA SER A 205 21.66 10.90 12.38
C SER A 205 22.25 12.29 12.59
N LYS A 206 22.19 12.79 13.83
CA LYS A 206 22.92 14.00 14.27
C LYS A 206 24.39 13.72 14.62
N GLY A 207 24.81 12.46 14.52
CA GLY A 207 26.09 11.98 15.03
C GLY A 207 26.05 11.75 16.54
N ALA A 208 26.80 10.75 17.02
CA ALA A 208 27.07 10.55 18.45
C ALA A 208 28.58 10.73 18.71
N PRO A 209 28.99 11.30 19.86
CA PRO A 209 30.42 11.38 20.23
C PRO A 209 31.06 10.00 20.37
N SER A 210 30.30 9.01 20.85
CA SER A 210 30.71 7.62 21.06
C SER A 210 30.30 6.74 19.87
N GLY A 211 30.98 6.88 18.74
CA GLY A 211 31.30 5.81 17.77
C GLY A 211 30.17 5.07 17.02
N GLY A 212 28.89 5.31 17.27
CA GLY A 212 27.82 4.47 16.68
C GLY A 212 27.30 4.93 15.32
N TYR A 213 27.22 6.25 15.09
CA TYR A 213 26.62 6.84 13.90
C TYR A 213 27.30 8.16 13.57
N THR A 214 27.74 8.33 12.32
CA THR A 214 28.28 9.60 11.81
C THR A 214 27.14 10.60 11.53
N PHE A 215 27.45 11.90 11.53
CA PHE A 215 26.48 12.91 11.14
C PHE A 215 25.97 12.63 9.73
N GLY A 216 24.65 12.76 9.53
CA GLY A 216 24.02 12.58 8.23
C GLY A 216 23.91 11.15 7.74
N SER A 217 24.36 10.16 8.52
CA SER A 217 24.14 8.75 8.21
C SER A 217 22.66 8.36 8.33
N PRO A 218 22.19 7.41 7.50
CA PRO A 218 20.81 6.94 7.55
C PRO A 218 20.56 6.15 8.84
N LYS A 219 19.35 6.32 9.39
CA LYS A 219 18.84 5.49 10.48
C LYS A 219 18.49 4.09 9.97
N ARG A 220 18.91 3.07 10.73
CA ARG A 220 18.63 1.65 10.45
C ARG A 220 17.14 1.33 10.47
N LEU A 221 16.71 0.33 9.69
CA LEU A 221 15.31 -0.09 9.60
C LEU A 221 14.75 -0.50 10.97
N LYS A 222 15.53 -1.24 11.78
CA LYS A 222 15.13 -1.60 13.15
C LYS A 222 14.70 -0.39 13.98
N LEU A 223 15.39 0.74 13.85
CA LEU A 223 15.06 1.95 14.61
C LEU A 223 13.77 2.59 14.09
N VAL A 224 13.58 2.64 12.77
CA VAL A 224 12.32 3.09 12.16
C VAL A 224 11.16 2.22 12.62
N LEU A 225 11.28 0.89 12.53
CA LEU A 225 10.21 -0.02 12.96
C LEU A 225 9.89 0.10 14.45
N ARG A 226 10.91 0.24 15.31
CA ARG A 226 10.74 0.28 16.77
C ARG A 226 10.14 1.59 17.28
N ASP A 227 10.57 2.71 16.70
CA ASP A 227 10.40 4.03 17.32
C ASP A 227 9.62 5.03 16.45
N TYR A 228 9.48 4.82 15.14
CA TYR A 228 8.80 5.78 14.26
C TYR A 228 7.28 5.60 14.29
N SER A 229 6.53 6.70 14.46
CA SER A 229 5.07 6.74 14.36
C SER A 229 4.63 7.89 13.47
N ILE A 230 3.69 7.60 12.56
CA ILE A 230 3.12 8.56 11.61
C ILE A 230 2.30 9.63 12.34
N SER A 231 1.58 9.22 13.39
CA SER A 231 0.62 10.09 14.11
C SER A 231 1.25 11.23 14.91
N LEU A 232 2.57 11.21 15.10
CA LEU A 232 3.29 12.22 15.87
C LEU A 232 3.39 13.54 15.08
N ASN A 233 3.58 14.64 15.81
CA ASN A 233 3.78 15.97 15.24
C ASN A 233 2.69 16.36 14.22
N ASN A 234 1.42 16.17 14.59
CA ASN A 234 0.26 16.47 13.74
C ASN A 234 0.29 15.72 12.39
N GLY A 235 0.82 14.51 12.35
CA GLY A 235 0.92 13.70 11.14
C GLY A 235 2.22 13.87 10.35
N GLU A 236 3.15 14.73 10.77
CA GLU A 236 4.48 14.84 10.14
C GLU A 236 5.39 13.63 10.45
N GLY A 237 4.98 12.80 11.40
CA GLY A 237 5.72 11.67 11.89
C GLY A 237 6.89 12.05 12.81
N GLY A 238 7.38 11.08 13.57
CA GLY A 238 8.48 11.30 14.50
C GLY A 238 8.90 10.04 15.24
N TYR A 239 9.91 10.18 16.10
CA TYR A 239 10.46 9.09 16.90
C TYR A 239 10.00 9.17 18.34
N LYS A 240 9.46 8.07 18.86
CA LYS A 240 9.15 7.86 20.28
C LYS A 240 9.62 6.48 20.69
N THR A 241 10.58 6.45 21.62
CA THR A 241 11.26 5.22 22.07
C THR A 241 10.29 4.09 22.38
N ARG A 242 10.45 2.96 21.67
CA ARG A 242 9.66 1.72 21.78
C ARG A 242 8.15 1.90 21.59
N ARG A 243 7.73 2.99 20.96
CA ARG A 243 6.32 3.34 20.71
C ARG A 243 6.05 3.65 19.24
N GLY A 244 6.88 3.14 18.34
CA GLY A 244 6.63 3.21 16.89
C GLY A 244 5.47 2.32 16.46
N ASP A 245 4.82 2.69 15.35
CA ASP A 245 3.64 1.99 14.81
C ASP A 245 3.97 0.52 14.47
N CYS A 246 5.20 0.27 14.03
CA CYS A 246 5.70 -1.05 13.62
C CYS A 246 6.48 -1.79 14.71
N ASN A 247 6.42 -1.39 15.99
CA ASN A 247 7.22 -2.01 17.05
C ASN A 247 6.94 -3.53 17.20
N LYS A 248 5.69 -3.95 16.93
CA LYS A 248 5.33 -5.38 16.89
C LYS A 248 6.09 -6.15 15.81
N ILE A 249 6.35 -5.53 14.67
CA ILE A 249 7.08 -6.11 13.53
C ILE A 249 8.56 -6.21 13.87
N GLN A 250 9.11 -5.17 14.51
CA GLN A 250 10.49 -5.19 14.98
C GLN A 250 10.76 -6.34 15.96
N LYS A 251 9.84 -6.62 16.87
CA LYS A 251 9.92 -7.79 17.78
C LYS A 251 9.87 -9.14 17.04
N LEU A 252 9.18 -9.23 15.90
CA LEU A 252 9.19 -10.45 15.08
C LEU A 252 10.56 -10.67 14.45
N ILE A 253 11.22 -9.60 14.03
CA ILE A 253 12.59 -9.63 13.50
C ILE A 253 13.59 -10.03 14.58
N GLU A 254 13.50 -9.44 15.78
CA GLU A 254 14.36 -9.82 16.92
C GLU A 254 14.23 -11.30 17.30
N ARG A 255 13.05 -11.89 17.13
CA ARG A 255 12.78 -13.30 17.41
C ARG A 255 13.13 -14.24 16.26
N GLY A 256 13.72 -13.72 15.17
CA GLY A 256 14.10 -14.52 14.00
C GLY A 256 12.93 -15.08 13.19
N ARG A 257 11.70 -14.55 13.39
CA ARG A 257 10.50 -15.00 12.64
C ARG A 257 10.33 -14.32 11.30
N LEU A 258 11.08 -13.24 11.07
CA LEU A 258 11.01 -12.39 9.89
C LEU A 258 12.38 -11.71 9.71
N THR A 259 12.90 -11.61 8.49
CA THR A 259 14.07 -10.77 8.22
C THR A 259 13.67 -9.38 7.71
N GLU A 260 14.58 -8.41 7.82
CA GLU A 260 14.38 -7.07 7.26
C GLU A 260 14.17 -7.11 5.75
N GLN A 261 14.94 -7.92 5.03
CA GLN A 261 14.84 -8.07 3.58
C GLN A 261 13.48 -8.68 3.18
N GLN A 262 13.04 -9.76 3.84
CA GLN A 262 11.73 -10.35 3.61
C GLN A 262 10.59 -9.33 3.81
N LEU A 263 10.72 -8.44 4.81
CA LEU A 263 9.75 -7.36 5.03
C LEU A 263 9.74 -6.37 3.88
N LEU A 264 10.90 -5.88 3.47
CA LEU A 264 11.04 -4.88 2.43
C LEU A 264 10.58 -5.39 1.06
N ASP A 265 10.85 -6.65 0.74
CA ASP A 265 10.40 -7.30 -0.48
C ASP A 265 8.87 -7.47 -0.48
N ALA A 266 8.30 -7.95 0.62
CA ALA A 266 6.86 -8.15 0.75
C ALA A 266 6.02 -6.87 0.64
N ILE A 267 6.62 -5.71 0.91
CA ILE A 267 5.93 -4.41 0.79
C ILE A 267 6.37 -3.61 -0.46
N GLY A 268 7.28 -4.16 -1.26
CA GLY A 268 7.78 -3.52 -2.49
C GLY A 268 8.66 -2.28 -2.26
N LEU A 269 9.35 -2.19 -1.11
CA LEU A 269 10.18 -1.02 -0.75
C LEU A 269 11.69 -1.29 -0.70
N ALA A 270 12.15 -2.51 -1.00
CA ALA A 270 13.57 -2.87 -0.94
C ALA A 270 14.48 -1.90 -1.71
N LYS A 271 14.13 -1.56 -2.96
CA LYS A 271 14.93 -0.62 -3.78
C LYS A 271 14.98 0.79 -3.19
N LYS A 272 13.82 1.33 -2.75
CA LYS A 272 13.75 2.69 -2.17
C LYS A 272 14.50 2.75 -0.83
N TRP A 273 14.37 1.70 -0.03
CA TRP A 273 15.09 1.57 1.23
C TRP A 273 16.60 1.50 1.02
N SER A 274 17.07 0.67 0.08
CA SER A 274 18.48 0.57 -0.28
C SER A 274 19.06 1.90 -0.77
N TYR A 275 18.30 2.66 -1.58
CA TYR A 275 18.72 4.01 -1.97
C TYR A 275 18.90 4.93 -0.75
N TYR A 276 17.96 4.89 0.18
CA TYR A 276 18.05 5.67 1.42
C TYR A 276 19.23 5.22 2.31
N GLU A 277 19.49 3.92 2.46
CA GLU A 277 20.62 3.39 3.23
C GLU A 277 21.99 3.77 2.68
N ASN A 278 22.07 4.06 1.37
CA ASN A 278 23.27 4.57 0.72
C ASN A 278 23.30 6.09 0.57
N SER A 279 22.31 6.79 1.15
CA SER A 279 22.22 8.25 1.08
C SER A 279 22.85 8.92 2.31
N THR A 280 23.13 10.21 2.17
CA THR A 280 23.46 11.09 3.30
C THR A 280 22.44 12.22 3.38
N GLY A 281 22.25 12.80 4.56
CA GLY A 281 21.27 13.87 4.71
C GLY A 281 21.40 14.67 5.99
N ILE A 282 20.39 15.51 6.24
CA ILE A 282 20.32 16.38 7.41
C ILE A 282 19.15 15.91 8.27
N SER A 283 19.40 15.76 9.57
CA SER A 283 18.36 15.36 10.53
C SER A 283 17.12 16.25 10.42
N LYS A 284 15.94 15.65 10.47
CA LYS A 284 14.64 16.32 10.38
C LYS A 284 14.53 17.44 11.41
N ASP A 285 14.94 17.21 12.66
CA ASP A 285 14.94 18.26 13.69
C ASP A 285 15.79 19.47 13.29
N TYR A 286 16.97 19.25 12.68
CA TYR A 286 17.82 20.35 12.22
C TYR A 286 17.14 21.11 11.09
N ARG A 287 16.50 20.40 10.15
CA ARG A 287 15.75 21.02 9.05
C ARG A 287 14.57 21.83 9.57
N THR A 288 13.78 21.29 10.50
CA THR A 288 12.61 21.96 11.09
C THR A 288 13.02 23.20 11.88
N VAL A 289 14.04 23.11 12.74
CA VAL A 289 14.51 24.25 13.53
C VAL A 289 15.14 25.33 12.64
N ALA A 290 15.94 24.94 11.65
CA ALA A 290 16.52 25.88 10.68
C ALA A 290 15.44 26.58 9.86
N TYR A 291 14.47 25.84 9.32
CA TYR A 291 13.38 26.39 8.55
C TYR A 291 12.63 27.45 9.36
N LYS A 292 12.10 27.09 10.54
CA LYS A 292 11.37 28.02 11.42
C LYS A 292 12.19 29.28 11.74
N THR A 293 13.47 29.10 12.10
CA THR A 293 14.34 30.21 12.49
C THR A 293 14.66 31.15 11.33
N LEU A 294 14.99 30.59 10.16
CA LEU A 294 15.39 31.36 8.99
C LEU A 294 14.19 32.01 8.29
N VAL A 295 13.03 31.35 8.27
CA VAL A 295 11.77 31.95 7.85
C VAL A 295 11.43 33.17 8.70
N HIS A 296 11.43 33.00 10.03
CA HIS A 296 11.18 34.09 10.95
C HIS A 296 12.16 35.25 10.76
N PHE A 297 13.45 34.95 10.57
CA PHE A 297 14.48 35.95 10.28
C PHE A 297 14.24 36.67 8.96
N LEU A 298 13.93 35.95 7.88
CA LEU A 298 13.71 36.54 6.55
C LEU A 298 12.43 37.39 6.51
N MET A 299 11.43 37.08 7.35
CA MET A 299 10.25 37.92 7.53
C MET A 299 10.54 39.24 8.24
N ASN A 300 11.58 39.26 9.08
CA ASN A 300 11.99 40.42 9.86
C ASN A 300 13.51 40.63 9.69
N PRO A 301 13.97 40.95 8.48
CA PRO A 301 15.39 40.91 8.15
C PRO A 301 16.15 41.95 8.96
N HIS A 302 17.20 41.51 9.64
CA HIS A 302 18.11 42.40 10.36
C HIS A 302 19.37 42.61 9.54
N TYR A 303 19.84 43.84 9.45
CA TYR A 303 21.10 44.20 8.77
C TYR A 303 22.20 44.53 9.80
N CYS A 304 23.44 44.66 9.36
CA CYS A 304 24.56 45.07 10.21
C CYS A 304 24.35 46.53 10.69
N GLY A 305 24.45 46.75 12.00
CA GLY A 305 24.24 48.05 12.65
C GLY A 305 25.51 48.57 13.34
N TYR A 306 25.71 49.89 13.26
CA TYR A 306 26.73 50.76 13.88
C TYR A 306 28.24 50.43 13.76
N ILE A 307 28.90 51.21 12.88
CA ILE A 307 30.22 51.91 12.88
C ILE A 307 31.49 51.22 13.45
N LYS A 308 31.44 50.42 14.53
CA LYS A 308 32.66 49.81 15.12
C LYS A 308 32.97 48.39 14.66
N ASP A 309 32.09 47.75 13.88
CA ASP A 309 32.39 46.50 13.20
C ASP A 309 33.09 46.81 11.85
N THR A 310 34.41 46.91 11.87
CA THR A 310 35.24 47.21 10.67
C THR A 310 35.18 46.11 9.60
N ARG A 311 34.46 45.02 9.84
CA ARG A 311 34.46 43.83 8.99
C ARG A 311 33.32 43.81 7.97
N ASN A 312 32.25 44.60 8.13
CA ASN A 312 31.13 44.65 7.18
C ASN A 312 30.53 46.06 7.09
N PRO A 313 30.03 46.50 5.90
CA PRO A 313 29.37 47.79 5.76
C PRO A 313 28.12 47.90 6.63
N VAL A 314 27.85 49.11 7.16
CA VAL A 314 26.58 49.41 7.83
C VAL A 314 25.43 49.22 6.83
N GLY A 315 24.38 48.50 7.22
CA GLY A 315 23.26 48.17 6.34
C GLY A 315 23.47 46.93 5.47
N ALA A 316 24.63 46.27 5.54
CA ALA A 316 24.89 45.01 4.85
C ALA A 316 24.09 43.85 5.47
N PRO A 317 23.74 42.82 4.67
CA PRO A 317 23.06 41.64 5.17
C PRO A 317 23.96 40.82 6.11
N LYS A 318 23.35 40.20 7.11
CA LYS A 318 24.06 39.34 8.08
C LYS A 318 24.40 38.00 7.43
N LYS A 319 25.57 37.46 7.75
CA LYS A 319 26.03 36.14 7.28
C LYS A 319 25.20 35.01 7.91
N LEU A 320 24.99 33.93 7.15
CA LEU A 320 24.21 32.77 7.61
C LEU A 320 24.72 32.20 8.92
N LEU A 321 26.04 32.03 9.06
CA LEU A 321 26.65 31.51 10.28
C LEU A 321 26.35 32.38 11.50
N THR A 322 26.32 33.71 11.35
CA THR A 322 25.96 34.63 12.42
C THR A 322 24.50 34.45 12.82
N VAL A 323 23.59 34.33 11.85
CA VAL A 323 22.16 34.08 12.13
C VAL A 323 21.98 32.74 12.83
N LEU A 324 22.59 31.66 12.34
CA LEU A 324 22.49 30.34 12.96
C LEU A 324 23.07 30.31 14.37
N ARG A 325 24.16 31.06 14.63
CA ARG A 325 24.83 31.09 15.93
C ARG A 325 24.05 31.89 16.98
N ASP A 326 23.46 33.03 16.61
CA ASP A 326 23.07 34.07 17.56
C ASP A 326 21.59 34.45 17.49
N TYR A 327 20.87 34.13 16.41
CA TYR A 327 19.47 34.53 16.25
C TYR A 327 18.52 33.58 16.98
N SER A 328 17.51 34.14 17.64
CA SER A 328 16.51 33.38 18.39
C SER A 328 15.13 33.98 18.19
N THR A 329 14.18 33.13 17.82
CA THR A 329 12.79 33.48 17.45
C THR A 329 11.92 33.83 18.64
N SER A 330 12.15 33.18 19.80
CA SER A 330 11.30 33.29 20.99
C SER A 330 11.43 34.61 21.78
N PHE A 331 12.41 35.45 21.46
CA PHE A 331 12.64 36.70 22.19
C PHE A 331 11.60 37.78 21.86
N ASN A 332 11.41 38.70 22.82
CA ASN A 332 10.53 39.86 22.69
C ASN A 332 9.10 39.50 22.27
N ARG A 333 8.51 38.48 22.91
CA ARG A 333 7.16 37.96 22.58
C ARG A 333 7.07 37.44 21.13
N GLY A 334 8.10 36.73 20.65
CA GLY A 334 8.12 36.16 19.30
C GLY A 334 8.50 37.14 18.19
N LYS A 335 9.14 38.28 18.50
CA LYS A 335 9.65 39.23 17.50
C LYS A 335 11.05 38.88 16.99
N GLY A 336 11.74 37.99 17.71
CA GLY A 336 13.10 37.54 17.42
C GLY A 336 14.19 38.60 17.67
N ARG A 337 15.40 38.16 18.02
CA ARG A 337 16.59 39.03 18.14
C ARG A 337 17.89 38.25 18.09
N PHE A 338 19.00 38.97 17.90
CA PHE A 338 20.35 38.46 18.10
C PHE A 338 20.70 38.49 19.60
N LYS A 339 21.27 37.40 20.13
CA LYS A 339 21.76 37.31 21.50
C LYS A 339 23.20 36.79 21.52
N SER A 340 23.97 37.17 22.55
CA SER A 340 25.41 36.85 22.65
C SER A 340 25.73 35.40 23.06
N LYS A 341 24.73 34.52 23.28
CA LYS A 341 24.92 33.22 23.96
C LYS A 341 24.07 32.07 23.38
N LYS A 342 24.19 31.75 22.08
CA LYS A 342 23.59 30.57 21.41
C LYS A 342 22.12 30.70 21.00
N GLY A 343 21.88 31.16 19.79
CA GLY A 343 20.60 31.17 19.07
C GLY A 343 19.97 29.79 18.89
N ASP A 344 18.77 29.75 18.32
CA ASP A 344 17.94 28.54 18.21
C ASP A 344 18.63 27.46 17.35
N CYS A 345 19.43 27.88 16.37
CA CYS A 345 20.18 27.02 15.46
C CYS A 345 21.65 26.80 15.88
N TYR A 346 22.04 27.05 17.14
CA TYR A 346 23.45 26.99 17.55
C TYR A 346 24.12 25.62 17.26
N MET A 347 23.38 24.52 17.45
CA MET A 347 23.89 23.16 17.15
C MET A 347 24.15 22.96 15.65
N ILE A 348 23.33 23.58 14.79
CA ILE A 348 23.46 23.55 13.34
C ILE A 348 24.71 24.34 12.92
N HIS A 349 24.93 25.51 13.53
CA HIS A 349 26.17 26.28 13.37
C HIS A 349 27.41 25.46 13.76
N GLY A 350 27.36 24.75 14.90
CA GLY A 350 28.44 23.84 15.32
C GLY A 350 28.75 22.77 14.27
N ALA A 351 27.71 22.10 13.76
CA ALA A 351 27.87 21.09 12.71
C ALA A 351 28.47 21.65 11.40
N ILE A 352 28.16 22.89 11.02
CA ILE A 352 28.78 23.53 9.84
C ILE A 352 30.26 23.87 10.10
N ASN A 353 30.59 24.39 11.29
CA ASN A 353 31.99 24.71 11.64
C ASN A 353 32.86 23.46 11.73
N GLU A 354 32.30 22.35 12.19
CA GLU A 354 32.94 21.03 12.19
C GLU A 354 32.96 20.37 10.79
N LYS A 355 32.54 21.08 9.75
CA LYS A 355 32.49 20.63 8.35
C LYS A 355 31.64 19.37 8.13
N LYS A 356 30.68 19.09 9.01
CA LYS A 356 29.75 17.94 8.88
C LYS A 356 28.68 18.18 7.81
N MET A 357 28.40 19.45 7.49
CA MET A 357 27.55 19.88 6.38
C MET A 357 27.90 21.33 6.00
N THR A 358 27.42 21.80 4.85
CA THR A 358 27.55 23.21 4.44
C THR A 358 26.26 24.00 4.66
N GLY A 359 26.38 25.32 4.78
CA GLY A 359 25.22 26.21 4.83
C GLY A 359 24.35 26.12 3.57
N GLU A 360 24.96 25.88 2.41
CA GLU A 360 24.24 25.71 1.15
C GLU A 360 23.43 24.41 1.10
N GLN A 361 24.00 23.30 1.59
CA GLN A 361 23.28 22.04 1.73
C GLN A 361 22.04 22.20 2.63
N LEU A 362 22.20 22.92 3.76
CA LEU A 362 21.08 23.23 4.66
C LEU A 362 20.00 24.06 3.94
N LEU A 363 20.38 25.19 3.35
CA LEU A 363 19.45 26.11 2.67
C LEU A 363 18.69 25.44 1.52
N THR A 364 19.38 24.59 0.75
CA THR A 364 18.76 23.81 -0.33
C THR A 364 17.74 22.84 0.24
N ARG A 365 18.11 22.11 1.31
CA ARG A 365 17.27 21.06 1.89
C ARG A 365 16.03 21.58 2.60
N ILE A 366 16.05 22.82 3.10
CA ILE A 366 14.89 23.49 3.71
C ILE A 366 14.14 24.40 2.72
N GLY A 367 14.56 24.46 1.44
CA GLY A 367 13.90 25.25 0.41
C GLY A 367 14.06 26.76 0.52
N LEU A 368 15.10 27.26 1.20
CA LEU A 368 15.34 28.70 1.42
C LEU A 368 16.53 29.28 0.66
N LYS A 369 17.21 28.48 -0.19
CA LYS A 369 18.42 28.92 -0.93
C LYS A 369 18.19 30.21 -1.73
N GLN A 370 17.09 30.30 -2.49
CA GLN A 370 16.84 31.49 -3.32
C GLN A 370 16.50 32.72 -2.46
N ALA A 371 15.62 32.58 -1.47
CA ALA A 371 15.26 33.67 -0.56
C ALA A 371 16.50 34.20 0.19
N TRP A 372 17.37 33.28 0.63
CA TRP A 372 18.62 33.65 1.28
C TRP A 372 19.56 34.40 0.34
N ASN A 373 19.72 33.94 -0.91
CA ASN A 373 20.57 34.59 -1.90
C ASN A 373 20.08 36.01 -2.24
N ASP A 374 18.77 36.19 -2.40
CA ASP A 374 18.18 37.52 -2.62
C ASP A 374 18.39 38.44 -1.41
N TYR A 375 18.26 37.91 -0.19
CA TYR A 375 18.58 38.66 1.02
C TYR A 375 20.07 39.07 1.07
N GLN A 376 21.00 38.17 0.71
CA GLN A 376 22.43 38.50 0.68
C GLN A 376 22.80 39.55 -0.38
N LYS A 377 21.95 39.75 -1.39
CA LYS A 377 22.10 40.82 -2.40
C LYS A 377 21.42 42.14 -2.00
N SER A 378 20.64 42.14 -0.93
CA SER A 378 19.89 43.32 -0.48
C SER A 378 20.71 44.21 0.45
N PHE A 379 20.33 45.49 0.53
CA PHE A 379 20.98 46.48 1.39
C PHE A 379 19.96 47.41 2.03
N ALA A 380 20.10 47.73 3.31
CA ALA A 380 19.10 48.52 4.04
C ALA A 380 18.90 49.95 3.50
N GLN A 381 19.92 50.51 2.83
CA GLN A 381 19.89 51.86 2.25
C GLN A 381 19.48 51.89 0.77
N ASN A 382 19.10 50.74 0.18
CA ASN A 382 18.70 50.62 -1.23
C ASN A 382 17.16 50.57 -1.35
N PRO A 383 16.52 51.24 -2.34
CA PRO A 383 15.08 51.13 -2.59
C PRO A 383 14.57 49.70 -2.84
N PHE A 384 15.46 48.75 -3.18
CA PHE A 384 15.15 47.34 -3.41
C PHE A 384 15.49 46.44 -2.21
N VAL A 385 15.06 46.83 -1.00
CA VAL A 385 15.19 46.02 0.23
C VAL A 385 14.57 44.62 0.01
N PHE A 386 15.14 43.60 0.67
CA PHE A 386 14.60 42.23 0.61
C PHE A 386 13.09 42.20 0.88
N ASN A 387 12.32 41.74 -0.11
CA ASN A 387 10.88 41.60 -0.01
C ASN A 387 10.51 40.14 0.28
N PRO A 388 10.14 39.78 1.53
CA PRO A 388 9.78 38.42 1.86
C PRO A 388 8.53 37.95 1.11
N LYS A 389 7.60 38.84 0.72
CA LYS A 389 6.34 38.47 0.03
C LYS A 389 6.56 37.80 -1.33
N LYS A 390 7.72 38.04 -1.97
CA LYS A 390 8.11 37.35 -3.23
C LYS A 390 8.20 35.84 -3.04
N TYR A 391 8.54 35.42 -1.84
CA TYR A 391 8.64 34.04 -1.44
C TYR A 391 7.39 33.75 -0.61
N LYS A 392 6.54 32.79 -0.99
CA LYS A 392 5.38 32.36 -0.18
C LYS A 392 5.83 31.66 1.12
N ILE A 393 6.64 32.35 1.89
CA ILE A 393 7.14 31.93 3.19
C ILE A 393 5.96 32.21 4.13
N ALA A 394 5.34 31.16 4.66
CA ALA A 394 4.37 31.33 5.75
C ALA A 394 5.15 31.73 7.01
N ALA A 395 4.70 32.76 7.73
CA ALA A 395 5.37 33.26 8.94
C ALA A 395 5.23 32.30 10.12
#